data_AF-A0A0X3Q395-F1
#
_entry.id   AF-A0A0X3Q395-F1
#
_cell.length_a   1.000
_cell.length_b   1.000
_cell.length_c   1.000
_cell.angle_alpha   90.00
_cell.angle_beta   90.00
_cell.angle_gamma   90.00
#
_symmetry.space_group_name_H-M   'P 1'
#
loop_
_entity.id
_entity.type
_entity.pdbx_description
1 polymer ?
#
loop_
_entity_poly.entity_id
_entity_poly.type
_entity_poly.pdbx_seq_one_letter_code
_entity_poly.pdbx_strand_id
1 'polypeptide(L)'
;RLIGNPLNGPYLTRCMTMDHLKENLNFESVRALLTDYLSASKKDLEKFSVLAAGVRYVDFTSLLIRNLQNVIHDANSTKIEHYYERIIRLLEVVLPVGMPKEFLKEPPNPKSDQARRLRIHTLRHSLTELWAQLLDKKLPDDLMLDALKRLGDSQLKKMTETRLLSTYVIPVFDPPSLATSSSWSRAVTRTMLSLIHFGGLNYDRLYPRLYRLLDHRLLSCPYADRFLIDLDVYLSSLYASTVYQCQVLMFISTSF
;
A
#
# COMPACT_ATOMS: atom_id res chain seq x y z
N ARG A 1 18.84 -46.73 -7.51
CA ARG A 1 19.03 -45.28 -7.75
C ARG A 1 17.73 -44.59 -7.32
N LEU A 2 17.75 -43.94 -6.16
CA LEU A 2 16.61 -43.25 -5.56
C LEU A 2 16.34 -41.96 -6.36
N ILE A 3 15.12 -41.82 -6.88
CA ILE A 3 14.64 -40.61 -7.54
C ILE A 3 14.17 -39.67 -6.44
N GLY A 4 14.95 -38.62 -6.18
CA GLY A 4 14.58 -37.55 -5.25
C GLY A 4 13.44 -36.71 -5.81
N ASN A 5 12.39 -36.55 -5.01
CA ASN A 5 11.22 -35.72 -5.32
C ASN A 5 11.60 -34.22 -5.23
N PRO A 6 11.47 -33.41 -6.29
CA PRO A 6 11.83 -32.00 -6.28
C PRO A 6 10.74 -31.08 -5.68
N LEU A 7 9.63 -31.63 -5.17
CA LEU A 7 8.49 -30.84 -4.67
C LEU A 7 8.59 -30.41 -3.20
N ASN A 8 9.65 -30.83 -2.50
CA ASN A 8 9.80 -30.60 -1.05
C ASN A 8 10.74 -29.45 -0.67
N GLY A 9 11.46 -28.85 -1.63
CA GLY A 9 12.49 -27.84 -1.37
C GLY A 9 12.01 -26.54 -0.68
N PRO A 10 11.05 -25.78 -1.25
CA PRO A 10 10.70 -24.46 -0.71
C PRO A 10 9.79 -24.51 0.52
N TYR A 11 8.99 -25.58 0.70
CA TYR A 11 8.09 -25.69 1.85
C TYR A 11 8.82 -26.12 3.12
N LEU A 12 9.77 -27.05 3.04
CA LEU A 12 10.56 -27.50 4.20
C LEU A 12 11.51 -26.41 4.71
N THR A 13 12.19 -25.68 3.81
CA THR A 13 13.04 -24.54 4.21
C THR A 13 12.21 -23.42 4.86
N ARG A 14 10.96 -23.22 4.43
CA ARG A 14 10.02 -22.23 4.98
C ARG A 14 9.45 -22.61 6.34
N CYS A 15 9.16 -23.89 6.58
CA CYS A 15 8.77 -24.38 7.91
C CYS A 15 9.94 -24.28 8.90
N MET A 16 11.14 -24.74 8.50
CA MET A 16 12.33 -24.68 9.36
C MET A 16 12.74 -23.24 9.72
N THR A 17 12.58 -22.28 8.79
CA THR A 17 12.86 -20.87 9.08
C THR A 17 11.83 -20.25 10.02
N MET A 18 10.54 -20.63 9.94
CA MET A 18 9.51 -20.11 10.85
C MET A 18 9.63 -20.69 12.26
N ASP A 19 9.97 -21.96 12.40
CA ASP A 19 10.20 -22.59 13.71
C ASP A 19 11.44 -21.99 14.40
N HIS A 20 12.53 -21.79 13.65
CA HIS A 20 13.71 -21.09 14.17
C HIS A 20 13.41 -19.61 14.52
N LEU A 21 12.58 -18.94 13.70
CA LEU A 21 12.11 -17.57 13.98
C LEU A 21 11.26 -17.52 15.24
N LYS A 22 10.43 -18.54 15.49
CA LYS A 22 9.58 -18.59 16.68
C LYS A 22 10.39 -18.55 17.96
N GLU A 23 11.47 -19.30 18.03
CA GLU A 23 12.37 -19.32 19.20
C GLU A 23 13.08 -17.97 19.37
N ASN A 24 13.56 -17.41 18.25
CA ASN A 24 14.45 -16.24 18.26
C ASN A 24 13.78 -14.90 17.94
N LEU A 25 12.43 -14.84 17.84
CA LEU A 25 11.73 -13.64 17.37
C LEU A 25 12.02 -12.45 18.28
N ASN A 26 12.75 -11.50 17.75
CA ASN A 26 13.08 -10.22 18.37
C ASN A 26 13.34 -9.17 17.29
N PHE A 27 13.53 -7.92 17.71
CA PHE A 27 13.74 -6.80 16.80
C PHE A 27 14.92 -7.02 15.83
N GLU A 28 16.06 -7.49 16.34
CA GLU A 28 17.28 -7.71 15.54
C GLU A 28 17.15 -8.88 14.56
N SER A 29 16.45 -9.96 14.94
CA SER A 29 16.20 -11.09 14.04
C SER A 29 15.37 -10.68 12.82
N VAL A 30 14.34 -9.85 13.01
CA VAL A 30 13.52 -9.31 11.91
C VAL A 30 14.31 -8.27 11.12
N ARG A 31 15.15 -7.47 11.80
CA ARG A 31 16.05 -6.52 11.14
C ARG A 31 17.01 -7.23 10.18
N ALA A 32 17.64 -8.32 10.62
CA ALA A 32 18.55 -9.10 9.80
C ALA A 32 17.87 -9.63 8.54
N LEU A 33 16.67 -10.22 8.67
CA LEU A 33 15.88 -10.69 7.53
C LEU A 33 15.51 -9.56 6.57
N LEU A 34 15.10 -8.40 7.11
CA LEU A 34 14.75 -7.24 6.31
C LEU A 34 15.97 -6.70 5.56
N THR A 35 17.10 -6.52 6.25
CA THR A 35 18.35 -6.03 5.63
C THR A 35 18.85 -6.98 4.55
N ASP A 36 18.76 -8.28 4.78
CA ASP A 36 19.18 -9.30 3.81
C ASP A 36 18.29 -9.31 2.55
N TYR A 37 16.99 -9.13 2.72
CA TYR A 37 16.06 -8.94 1.59
C TYR A 37 16.33 -7.63 0.83
N LEU A 38 16.49 -6.52 1.54
CA LEU A 38 16.70 -5.21 0.92
C LEU A 38 18.05 -5.10 0.22
N SER A 39 19.06 -5.83 0.67
CA SER A 39 20.42 -5.84 0.09
C SER A 39 20.64 -6.89 -1.00
N ALA A 40 19.66 -7.74 -1.29
CA ALA A 40 19.80 -8.81 -2.28
C ALA A 40 20.16 -8.26 -3.69
N SER A 41 20.92 -8.99 -4.49
CA SER A 41 21.33 -8.54 -5.83
C SER A 41 20.29 -8.81 -6.94
N LYS A 42 19.29 -9.67 -6.69
CA LYS A 42 18.20 -10.02 -7.63
C LYS A 42 16.82 -9.96 -6.97
N LYS A 43 15.75 -10.19 -7.74
CA LYS A 43 14.38 -10.41 -7.23
C LYS A 43 14.34 -11.72 -6.42
N ASP A 44 14.90 -11.69 -5.21
CA ASP A 44 14.98 -12.85 -4.34
C ASP A 44 13.61 -13.14 -3.72
N LEU A 45 12.87 -14.02 -4.40
CA LEU A 45 11.54 -14.45 -4.00
C LEU A 45 11.56 -15.23 -2.70
N GLU A 46 12.66 -15.92 -2.38
CA GLU A 46 12.77 -16.73 -1.16
C GLU A 46 12.81 -15.82 0.07
N LYS A 47 13.68 -14.81 0.05
CA LYS A 47 13.78 -13.82 1.15
C LYS A 47 12.48 -13.05 1.36
N PHE A 48 11.83 -12.65 0.26
CA PHE A 48 10.50 -12.04 0.33
C PHE A 48 9.47 -13.00 0.95
N SER A 49 9.49 -14.28 0.57
CA SER A 49 8.50 -15.27 1.01
C SER A 49 8.55 -15.55 2.52
N VAL A 50 9.72 -15.42 3.15
CA VAL A 50 9.91 -15.54 4.60
C VAL A 50 9.25 -14.35 5.30
N LEU A 51 9.57 -13.13 4.88
CA LEU A 51 8.95 -11.91 5.41
C LEU A 51 7.42 -11.94 5.21
N ALA A 52 6.96 -12.27 4.00
CA ALA A 52 5.55 -12.37 3.66
C ALA A 52 4.81 -13.51 4.38
N ALA A 53 5.50 -14.58 4.79
CA ALA A 53 4.90 -15.60 5.65
C ALA A 53 4.74 -15.09 7.08
N GLY A 54 5.73 -14.35 7.59
CA GLY A 54 5.72 -13.81 8.94
C GLY A 54 4.60 -12.79 9.20
N VAL A 55 4.18 -12.02 8.19
CA VAL A 55 3.13 -10.99 8.35
C VAL A 55 1.74 -11.54 8.75
N ARG A 56 1.55 -12.86 8.80
CA ARG A 56 0.34 -13.48 9.37
C ARG A 56 0.31 -13.42 10.91
N TYR A 57 1.46 -13.21 11.54
CA TYR A 57 1.60 -13.13 12.99
C TYR A 57 1.69 -11.67 13.46
N VAL A 58 0.95 -11.33 14.51
CA VAL A 58 0.79 -9.95 15.01
C VAL A 58 2.11 -9.40 15.58
N ASP A 59 2.82 -10.20 16.36
CA ASP A 59 4.13 -9.87 16.95
C ASP A 59 5.21 -9.69 15.89
N PHE A 60 5.29 -10.60 14.90
CA PHE A 60 6.19 -10.45 13.76
C PHE A 60 5.87 -9.18 12.97
N THR A 61 4.59 -8.95 12.65
CA THR A 61 4.16 -7.78 11.87
C THR A 61 4.51 -6.47 12.58
N SER A 62 4.32 -6.40 13.89
CA SER A 62 4.69 -5.24 14.69
C SER A 62 6.20 -4.97 14.64
N LEU A 63 7.04 -6.00 14.78
CA LEU A 63 8.48 -5.87 14.66
C LEU A 63 8.91 -5.47 13.25
N LEU A 64 8.25 -5.99 12.22
CA LEU A 64 8.52 -5.65 10.82
C LEU A 64 8.17 -4.19 10.54
N ILE A 65 7.01 -3.70 10.98
CA ILE A 65 6.61 -2.29 10.81
C ILE A 65 7.65 -1.37 11.45
N ARG A 66 8.07 -1.65 12.68
CA ARG A 66 9.09 -0.85 13.37
C ARG A 66 10.44 -0.87 12.65
N ASN A 67 10.86 -2.04 12.17
CA ASN A 67 12.08 -2.14 11.38
C ASN A 67 11.99 -1.37 10.07
N LEU A 68 10.85 -1.43 9.36
CA LEU A 68 10.61 -0.66 8.14
C LEU A 68 10.63 0.84 8.41
N GLN A 69 10.03 1.32 9.51
CA GLN A 69 10.08 2.73 9.91
C GLN A 69 11.54 3.19 10.06
N ASN A 70 12.37 2.45 10.78
CA ASN A 70 13.78 2.77 10.95
C ASN A 70 14.54 2.77 9.62
N VAL A 71 14.33 1.73 8.82
CA VAL A 71 15.03 1.51 7.54
C VAL A 71 14.67 2.55 6.49
N ILE A 72 13.43 3.05 6.50
CA ILE A 72 12.99 4.19 5.69
C ILE A 72 13.58 5.47 6.26
N HIS A 73 13.47 5.71 7.57
CA HIS A 73 14.03 6.90 8.22
C HIS A 73 15.52 7.08 7.90
N ASP A 74 16.32 6.02 8.06
CA ASP A 74 17.76 5.99 7.81
C ASP A 74 18.11 5.92 6.31
N ALA A 75 17.13 5.75 5.43
CA ALA A 75 17.39 5.78 3.99
C ALA A 75 17.74 7.20 3.52
N ASN A 76 18.87 7.30 2.82
CA ASN A 76 19.29 8.48 2.09
C ASN A 76 18.91 8.35 0.60
N SER A 77 18.95 9.47 -0.11
CA SER A 77 18.60 9.56 -1.53
C SER A 77 19.53 8.77 -2.46
N THR A 78 20.64 8.22 -1.95
CA THR A 78 21.59 7.39 -2.72
C THR A 78 21.24 5.89 -2.71
N LYS A 79 20.23 5.47 -1.93
CA LYS A 79 19.72 4.10 -2.01
C LYS A 79 19.02 3.88 -3.37
N ILE A 80 19.45 2.82 -4.06
CA ILE A 80 19.07 2.48 -5.45
C ILE A 80 17.55 2.24 -5.56
N GLU A 81 16.94 2.53 -6.72
CA GLU A 81 15.51 2.30 -7.03
C GLU A 81 14.96 0.95 -6.54
N HIS A 82 15.73 -0.13 -6.74
CA HIS A 82 15.37 -1.48 -6.29
C HIS A 82 15.16 -1.60 -4.78
N TYR A 83 15.81 -0.77 -3.97
CA TYR A 83 15.64 -0.75 -2.53
C TYR A 83 14.22 -0.30 -2.15
N TYR A 84 13.76 0.80 -2.74
CA TYR A 84 12.43 1.35 -2.47
C TYR A 84 11.33 0.51 -3.15
N GLU A 85 11.58 -0.05 -4.34
CA GLU A 85 10.67 -1.03 -4.98
C GLU A 85 10.40 -2.22 -4.04
N ARG A 86 11.43 -2.73 -3.37
CA ARG A 86 11.30 -3.84 -2.41
C ARG A 86 10.54 -3.45 -1.15
N ILE A 87 10.73 -2.22 -0.67
CA ILE A 87 9.95 -1.69 0.46
C ILE A 87 8.48 -1.61 0.07
N ILE A 88 8.15 -1.00 -1.07
CA ILE A 88 6.78 -0.90 -1.59
C ILE A 88 6.14 -2.30 -1.66
N ARG A 89 6.86 -3.27 -2.22
CA ARG A 89 6.39 -4.66 -2.30
C ARG A 89 6.13 -5.30 -0.94
N LEU A 90 6.93 -4.99 0.08
CA LEU A 90 6.66 -5.45 1.45
C LEU A 90 5.44 -4.77 2.06
N LEU A 91 5.29 -3.46 1.87
CA LEU A 91 4.11 -2.73 2.37
C LEU A 91 2.81 -3.32 1.82
N GLU A 92 2.82 -3.87 0.60
CA GLU A 92 1.65 -4.51 0.01
C GLU A 92 1.13 -5.73 0.77
N VAL A 93 2.01 -6.45 1.47
CA VAL A 93 1.66 -7.68 2.20
C VAL A 93 1.51 -7.46 3.70
N VAL A 94 1.96 -6.33 4.24
CA VAL A 94 1.80 -5.98 5.65
C VAL A 94 0.32 -5.78 6.00
N LEU A 95 -0.09 -6.30 7.17
CA LEU A 95 -1.45 -6.23 7.72
C LEU A 95 -2.55 -6.62 6.71
N PRO A 96 -2.61 -7.90 6.30
CA PRO A 96 -3.64 -8.36 5.38
C PRO A 96 -5.05 -8.05 5.93
N VAL A 97 -5.98 -7.71 5.03
CA VAL A 97 -7.38 -7.47 5.40
C VAL A 97 -7.95 -8.76 6.00
N GLY A 98 -8.54 -8.66 7.19
CA GLY A 98 -9.05 -9.85 7.90
C GLY A 98 -7.98 -10.71 8.56
N MET A 99 -6.77 -10.17 8.80
CA MET A 99 -5.68 -10.85 9.52
C MET A 99 -6.19 -11.55 10.80
N PRO A 100 -5.99 -12.88 10.94
CA PRO A 100 -6.29 -13.57 12.18
C PRO A 100 -5.35 -13.08 13.29
N LYS A 101 -5.84 -13.04 14.54
CA LYS A 101 -5.03 -12.63 15.70
C LYS A 101 -4.12 -13.77 16.17
N GLU A 102 -3.22 -14.21 15.31
CA GLU A 102 -2.22 -15.23 15.62
C GLU A 102 -0.92 -14.58 16.08
N PHE A 103 -0.28 -15.18 17.09
CA PHE A 103 1.02 -14.78 17.58
C PHE A 103 2.02 -15.90 17.31
N LEU A 104 3.23 -15.55 16.89
CA LEU A 104 4.29 -16.55 16.71
C LEU A 104 4.83 -16.98 18.09
N LYS A 105 5.01 -16.02 19.00
CA LYS A 105 5.33 -16.24 20.42
C LYS A 105 4.07 -16.23 21.29
N GLU A 106 4.25 -16.48 22.58
CA GLU A 106 3.17 -16.31 23.54
C GLU A 106 2.67 -14.85 23.54
N PRO A 107 1.35 -14.64 23.53
CA PRO A 107 0.79 -13.29 23.55
C PRO A 107 1.18 -12.58 24.86
N PRO A 108 1.56 -11.30 24.81
CA PRO A 108 1.94 -10.59 26.01
C PRO A 108 0.73 -10.33 26.92
N ASN A 109 1.00 -10.05 28.19
CA ASN A 109 -0.04 -9.67 29.15
C ASN A 109 -0.90 -8.51 28.59
N PRO A 110 -2.24 -8.64 28.54
CA PRO A 110 -3.15 -7.64 27.94
C PRO A 110 -3.03 -6.22 28.53
N LYS A 111 -2.58 -6.09 29.78
CA LYS A 111 -2.40 -4.80 30.46
C LYS A 111 -1.04 -4.15 30.18
N SER A 112 -0.11 -4.86 29.55
CA SER A 112 1.23 -4.36 29.24
C SER A 112 1.22 -3.33 28.09
N ASP A 113 2.23 -2.45 28.08
CA ASP A 113 2.45 -1.55 26.94
C ASP A 113 2.79 -2.29 25.65
N GLN A 114 3.36 -3.50 25.77
CA GLN A 114 3.59 -4.37 24.63
C GLN A 114 2.26 -4.81 23.99
N ALA A 115 1.28 -5.23 24.79
CA ALA A 115 -0.05 -5.57 24.27
C ALA A 115 -0.75 -4.38 23.62
N ARG A 116 -0.57 -3.15 24.16
CA ARG A 116 -1.10 -1.93 23.53
C ARG A 116 -0.52 -1.69 22.13
N ARG A 117 0.80 -1.87 21.96
CA ARG A 117 1.50 -1.73 20.67
C ARG A 117 1.09 -2.78 19.63
N LEU A 118 0.60 -3.93 20.07
CA LEU A 118 0.17 -5.04 19.21
C LEU A 118 -1.31 -4.98 18.84
N ARG A 119 -2.07 -3.98 19.31
CA ARG A 119 -3.46 -3.81 18.90
C ARG A 119 -3.52 -3.54 17.40
N ILE A 120 -4.43 -4.23 16.71
CA ILE A 120 -4.63 -4.07 15.27
C ILE A 120 -4.81 -2.59 14.90
N HIS A 121 -5.62 -1.84 15.64
CA HIS A 121 -5.78 -0.39 15.41
C HIS A 121 -4.44 0.37 15.41
N THR A 122 -3.58 0.11 16.40
CA THR A 122 -2.25 0.72 16.50
C THR A 122 -1.38 0.33 15.33
N LEU A 123 -1.38 -0.95 14.93
CA LEU A 123 -0.61 -1.41 13.77
C LEU A 123 -1.12 -0.77 12.46
N ARG A 124 -2.44 -0.63 12.29
CA ARG A 124 -3.03 0.04 11.12
C ARG A 124 -2.64 1.52 11.04
N HIS A 125 -2.61 2.20 12.18
CA HIS A 125 -2.13 3.59 12.25
C HIS A 125 -0.65 3.68 11.91
N SER A 126 0.19 2.82 12.48
CA SER A 126 1.62 2.78 12.14
C SER A 126 1.88 2.42 10.67
N LEU A 127 0.99 1.64 10.03
CA LEU A 127 1.08 1.39 8.59
C LEU A 127 0.81 2.68 7.79
N THR A 128 -0.15 3.52 8.20
CA THR A 128 -0.39 4.83 7.59
C THR A 128 0.84 5.74 7.71
N GLU A 129 1.42 5.83 8.91
CA GLU A 129 2.64 6.61 9.14
C GLU A 129 3.80 6.10 8.28
N LEU A 130 3.92 4.79 8.13
CA LEU A 130 4.97 4.16 7.33
C LEU A 130 4.83 4.50 5.83
N TRP A 131 3.61 4.50 5.29
CA TRP A 131 3.35 4.97 3.93
C TRP A 131 3.67 6.46 3.77
N ALA A 132 3.29 7.31 4.72
CA ALA A 132 3.63 8.74 4.69
C ALA A 132 5.16 8.95 4.69
N GLN A 133 5.88 8.29 5.60
CA GLN A 133 7.34 8.35 5.68
C GLN A 133 8.02 7.90 4.39
N LEU A 134 7.48 6.88 3.70
CA LEU A 134 7.99 6.46 2.40
C LEU A 134 7.82 7.56 1.35
N LEU A 135 6.63 8.16 1.27
CA LEU A 135 6.31 9.18 0.27
C LEU A 135 7.09 10.48 0.51
N ASP A 136 7.50 10.77 1.75
CA ASP A 136 8.40 11.87 2.08
C ASP A 136 9.82 11.71 1.50
N LYS A 137 10.23 10.51 1.08
CA LYS A 137 11.61 10.23 0.64
C LYS A 137 11.97 10.76 -0.74
N LYS A 138 11.14 11.62 -1.36
CA LYS A 138 11.36 12.18 -2.70
C LYS A 138 11.75 11.09 -3.71
N LEU A 139 10.90 10.06 -3.79
CA LEU A 139 11.12 8.93 -4.70
C LEU A 139 11.24 9.42 -6.15
N PRO A 140 12.00 8.72 -7.01
CA PRO A 140 11.97 8.94 -8.45
C PRO A 140 10.54 8.88 -8.98
N ASP A 141 10.26 9.66 -10.02
CA ASP A 141 8.91 9.89 -10.54
C ASP A 141 8.14 8.59 -10.84
N ASP A 142 8.76 7.65 -11.55
CA ASP A 142 8.13 6.36 -11.88
C ASP A 142 7.79 5.53 -10.62
N LEU A 143 8.65 5.60 -9.61
CA LEU A 143 8.48 4.86 -8.37
C LEU A 143 7.44 5.51 -7.46
N MET A 144 7.40 6.85 -7.44
CA MET A 144 6.34 7.61 -6.78
C MET A 144 4.98 7.26 -7.39
N LEU A 145 4.87 7.27 -8.72
CA LEU A 145 3.63 6.92 -9.40
C LEU A 145 3.21 5.47 -9.11
N ASP A 146 4.15 4.53 -9.14
CA ASP A 146 3.87 3.13 -8.82
C ASP A 146 3.41 2.93 -7.37
N ALA A 147 4.06 3.60 -6.41
CA ALA A 147 3.67 3.60 -5.02
C ALA A 147 2.24 4.13 -4.82
N LEU A 148 1.89 5.27 -5.44
CA LEU A 148 0.56 5.86 -5.35
C LEU A 148 -0.52 4.99 -6.00
N LYS A 149 -0.22 4.31 -7.11
CA LYS A 149 -1.15 3.36 -7.74
C LYS A 149 -1.43 2.17 -6.81
N ARG A 150 -0.38 1.55 -6.26
CA ARG A 150 -0.49 0.41 -5.35
C ARG A 150 -1.23 0.77 -4.07
N LEU A 151 -1.01 1.98 -3.55
CA LEU A 151 -1.76 2.51 -2.40
C LEU A 151 -3.27 2.41 -2.64
N GLY A 152 -3.75 2.82 -3.82
CA GLY A 152 -5.16 2.77 -4.21
C GLY A 152 -5.70 1.37 -4.54
N ASP A 153 -4.86 0.41 -4.90
CA ASP A 153 -5.32 -0.93 -5.32
C ASP A 153 -5.86 -1.78 -4.17
N SER A 154 -5.32 -1.63 -2.95
CA SER A 154 -5.83 -2.39 -1.79
C SER A 154 -5.35 -1.91 -0.42
N GLN A 155 -4.43 -0.93 -0.36
CA GLN A 155 -3.72 -0.65 0.88
C GLN A 155 -4.53 0.23 1.82
N LEU A 156 -5.27 1.21 1.30
CA LEU A 156 -6.03 2.17 2.13
C LEU A 156 -7.03 1.48 3.07
N LYS A 157 -7.63 0.35 2.67
CA LYS A 157 -8.56 -0.43 3.51
C LYS A 157 -7.91 -1.07 4.75
N LYS A 158 -6.58 -1.19 4.75
CA LYS A 158 -5.79 -1.79 5.84
C LYS A 158 -5.35 -0.75 6.87
N MET A 159 -5.54 0.54 6.58
CA MET A 159 -4.98 1.66 7.33
C MET A 159 -6.06 2.39 8.11
N THR A 160 -5.64 3.24 9.05
CA THR A 160 -6.50 4.21 9.74
C THR A 160 -5.99 5.62 9.47
N GLU A 161 -6.86 6.63 9.54
CA GLU A 161 -6.46 8.03 9.28
C GLU A 161 -5.86 8.26 7.88
N THR A 162 -6.32 7.48 6.89
CA THR A 162 -5.81 7.51 5.51
C THR A 162 -5.87 8.88 4.85
N ARG A 163 -6.73 9.79 5.34
CA ARG A 163 -6.78 11.21 4.92
C ARG A 163 -5.42 11.90 4.98
N LEU A 164 -4.50 11.48 5.86
CA LEU A 164 -3.15 12.04 5.95
C LEU A 164 -2.36 11.85 4.64
N LEU A 165 -2.67 10.78 3.88
CA LEU A 165 -2.01 10.49 2.61
C LEU A 165 -2.52 11.39 1.46
N SER A 166 -3.59 12.15 1.67
CA SER A 166 -4.13 13.07 0.66
C SER A 166 -3.13 14.19 0.30
N THR A 167 -2.25 14.58 1.22
CA THR A 167 -1.16 15.55 0.98
C THR A 167 -0.23 15.13 -0.16
N TYR A 168 -0.07 13.82 -0.40
CA TYR A 168 0.75 13.29 -1.49
C TYR A 168 -0.05 13.00 -2.76
N VAL A 169 -1.32 12.60 -2.60
CA VAL A 169 -2.18 12.20 -3.74
C VAL A 169 -2.77 13.42 -4.46
N ILE A 170 -3.25 14.42 -3.72
CA ILE A 170 -3.93 15.60 -4.30
C ILE A 170 -3.02 16.35 -5.29
N PRO A 171 -1.74 16.65 -4.98
CA PRO A 171 -0.87 17.37 -5.92
C PRO A 171 -0.60 16.60 -7.23
N VAL A 172 -0.70 15.27 -7.22
CA VAL A 172 -0.56 14.42 -8.41
C VAL A 172 -1.87 14.31 -9.18
N PHE A 173 -2.99 14.18 -8.46
CA PHE A 173 -4.32 14.08 -9.05
C PHE A 173 -4.79 15.41 -9.67
N ASP A 174 -4.53 16.52 -8.98
CA ASP A 174 -4.90 17.88 -9.39
C ASP A 174 -3.71 18.83 -9.19
N PRO A 175 -2.70 18.75 -10.10
CA PRO A 175 -1.53 19.58 -10.03
C PRO A 175 -1.90 21.06 -10.19
N PRO A 176 -1.19 21.98 -9.51
CA PRO A 176 -1.45 23.42 -9.57
C PRO A 176 -1.19 24.03 -10.95
N SER A 177 -0.41 23.35 -11.79
CA SER A 177 -0.14 23.75 -13.18
C SER A 177 -0.76 22.77 -14.16
N LEU A 178 -1.38 23.29 -15.21
CA LEU A 178 -1.94 22.52 -16.33
C LEU A 178 -0.87 21.93 -17.25
N ALA A 179 0.41 22.30 -17.07
CA ALA A 179 1.52 21.75 -17.84
C ALA A 179 1.86 20.30 -17.48
N THR A 180 1.43 19.83 -16.29
CA THR A 180 1.69 18.48 -15.82
C THR A 180 0.84 17.45 -16.56
N SER A 181 1.42 16.30 -16.90
CA SER A 181 0.74 15.25 -17.67
C SER A 181 -0.55 14.77 -16.99
N SER A 182 -1.67 14.85 -17.71
CA SER A 182 -2.96 14.28 -17.27
C SER A 182 -2.91 12.76 -17.12
N SER A 183 -1.87 12.09 -17.63
CA SER A 183 -1.68 10.64 -17.45
C SER A 183 -1.48 10.24 -15.99
N TRP A 184 -0.74 11.03 -15.21
CA TRP A 184 -0.50 10.75 -13.79
C TRP A 184 -1.77 10.91 -12.98
N SER A 185 -2.55 11.97 -13.24
CA SER A 185 -3.84 12.20 -12.60
C SER A 185 -4.81 11.03 -12.86
N ARG A 186 -4.85 10.50 -14.09
CA ARG A 186 -5.63 9.29 -14.42
C ARG A 186 -5.13 8.06 -13.67
N ALA A 187 -3.82 7.86 -13.60
CA ALA A 187 -3.22 6.70 -12.92
C ALA A 187 -3.59 6.62 -11.43
N VAL A 188 -3.61 7.77 -10.74
CA VAL A 188 -3.89 7.85 -9.30
C VAL A 188 -5.38 8.06 -8.98
N THR A 189 -6.27 8.05 -9.98
CA THR A 189 -7.70 8.29 -9.78
C THR A 189 -8.31 7.30 -8.79
N ARG A 190 -8.01 5.98 -8.91
CA ARG A 190 -8.43 4.98 -7.91
C ARG A 190 -8.06 5.37 -6.48
N THR A 191 -6.84 5.85 -6.30
CA THR A 191 -6.31 6.24 -4.99
C THR A 191 -7.06 7.43 -4.44
N MET A 192 -7.32 8.44 -5.27
CA MET A 192 -8.12 9.61 -4.90
C MET A 192 -9.55 9.21 -4.51
N LEU A 193 -10.23 8.41 -5.35
CA LEU A 193 -11.60 7.94 -5.08
C LEU A 193 -11.66 7.09 -3.79
N SER A 194 -10.63 6.28 -3.55
CA SER A 194 -10.52 5.47 -2.33
C SER A 194 -10.28 6.32 -1.08
N LEU A 195 -9.55 7.43 -1.17
CA LEU A 195 -9.40 8.38 -0.06
C LEU A 195 -10.72 9.08 0.28
N ILE A 196 -11.55 9.36 -0.73
CA ILE A 196 -12.89 9.92 -0.52
C ILE A 196 -13.79 8.87 0.14
N HIS A 197 -13.87 7.66 -0.43
CA HIS A 197 -14.79 6.63 0.03
C HIS A 197 -14.41 6.00 1.39
N PHE A 198 -13.13 5.67 1.61
CA PHE A 198 -12.67 5.02 2.85
C PHE A 198 -12.02 5.99 3.84
N GLY A 199 -11.41 7.06 3.36
CA GLY A 199 -10.68 8.02 4.20
C GLY A 199 -11.50 9.20 4.69
N GLY A 200 -12.75 9.35 4.21
CA GLY A 200 -13.60 10.49 4.54
C GLY A 200 -13.03 11.83 4.03
N LEU A 201 -12.20 11.80 2.99
CA LEU A 201 -11.67 13.01 2.37
C LEU A 201 -12.82 13.74 1.66
N ASN A 202 -13.10 14.98 2.07
CA ASN A 202 -13.97 15.86 1.29
C ASN A 202 -13.13 16.59 0.23
N TYR A 203 -13.50 16.46 -1.04
CA TYR A 203 -12.80 17.11 -2.16
C TYR A 203 -13.82 17.68 -3.16
N ASP A 204 -14.18 18.95 -2.95
CA ASP A 204 -15.27 19.62 -3.66
C ASP A 204 -15.07 19.71 -5.19
N ARG A 205 -13.82 19.65 -5.64
CA ARG A 205 -13.46 19.76 -7.07
C ARG A 205 -13.42 18.42 -7.81
N LEU A 206 -13.91 17.33 -7.19
CA LEU A 206 -13.83 15.98 -7.77
C LEU A 206 -14.46 15.91 -9.16
N TYR A 207 -15.75 16.21 -9.30
CA TYR A 207 -16.45 16.05 -10.57
C TYR A 207 -15.91 16.95 -11.69
N PRO A 208 -15.67 18.27 -11.45
CA PRO A 208 -15.01 19.10 -12.45
C PRO A 208 -13.64 18.56 -12.87
N ARG A 209 -12.89 17.98 -11.93
CA ARG A 209 -11.58 17.40 -12.23
C ARG A 209 -11.69 16.12 -13.07
N LEU A 210 -12.57 15.19 -12.70
CA LEU A 210 -12.80 13.94 -13.44
C LEU A 210 -13.25 14.23 -14.88
N TYR A 211 -14.12 15.22 -15.08
CA TYR A 211 -14.53 15.65 -16.41
C TYR A 211 -13.36 16.16 -17.26
N ARG A 212 -12.47 16.98 -16.69
CA ARG A 212 -11.26 17.44 -17.40
C ARG A 212 -10.29 16.31 -17.77
N LEU A 213 -10.32 15.18 -17.05
CA LEU A 213 -9.51 14.01 -17.38
C LEU A 213 -10.09 13.20 -18.55
N LEU A 214 -11.32 13.45 -18.96
CA LEU A 214 -11.95 12.94 -20.18
C LEU A 214 -11.61 13.82 -21.40
N ASP A 215 -10.33 14.17 -21.56
CA ASP A 215 -9.83 14.97 -22.68
C ASP A 215 -9.44 14.11 -23.90
N HIS A 216 -9.09 14.78 -25.01
CA HIS A 216 -8.67 14.14 -26.26
C HIS A 216 -7.43 13.23 -26.15
N ARG A 217 -6.61 13.37 -25.07
CA ARG A 217 -5.40 12.55 -24.84
C ARG A 217 -5.72 11.24 -24.12
N LEU A 218 -6.96 11.04 -23.69
CA LEU A 218 -7.40 9.85 -22.98
C LEU A 218 -7.05 8.57 -23.75
N LEU A 219 -7.35 8.49 -25.04
CA LEU A 219 -7.14 7.27 -25.84
C LEU A 219 -5.65 6.95 -26.07
N SER A 220 -4.77 7.94 -25.95
CA SER A 220 -3.31 7.76 -26.02
C SER A 220 -2.65 7.51 -24.65
N CYS A 221 -3.42 7.54 -23.56
CA CYS A 221 -2.91 7.42 -22.20
C CYS A 221 -2.74 5.94 -21.80
N PRO A 222 -1.58 5.51 -21.29
CA PRO A 222 -1.36 4.12 -20.87
C PRO A 222 -2.23 3.69 -19.67
N TYR A 223 -2.86 4.64 -18.98
CA TYR A 223 -3.73 4.39 -17.83
C TYR A 223 -5.22 4.60 -18.14
N ALA A 224 -5.60 4.74 -19.41
CA ALA A 224 -6.98 5.00 -19.83
C ALA A 224 -7.94 3.92 -19.34
N ASP A 225 -7.64 2.64 -19.58
CA ASP A 225 -8.50 1.52 -19.22
C ASP A 225 -8.77 1.48 -17.72
N ARG A 226 -7.70 1.59 -16.91
CA ARG A 226 -7.79 1.65 -15.46
C ARG A 226 -8.68 2.81 -15.00
N PHE A 227 -8.45 4.00 -15.54
CA PHE A 227 -9.21 5.20 -15.21
C PHE A 227 -10.69 5.07 -15.56
N LEU A 228 -11.02 4.54 -16.74
CA LEU A 228 -12.39 4.34 -17.19
C LEU A 228 -13.13 3.30 -16.35
N ILE A 229 -12.47 2.20 -15.99
CA ILE A 229 -13.02 1.20 -15.06
C ILE A 229 -13.29 1.83 -13.68
N ASP A 230 -12.34 2.63 -13.17
CA ASP A 230 -12.50 3.30 -11.87
C ASP A 230 -13.68 4.27 -11.88
N LEU A 231 -13.84 5.03 -12.96
CA LEU A 231 -14.98 5.92 -13.16
C LEU A 231 -16.30 5.16 -13.22
N ASP A 232 -16.36 4.10 -14.02
CA ASP A 232 -17.56 3.28 -14.17
C ASP A 232 -18.02 2.71 -12.82
N VAL A 233 -17.11 2.09 -12.07
CA VAL A 233 -17.39 1.54 -10.73
C VAL A 233 -17.86 2.65 -9.78
N TYR A 234 -17.19 3.80 -9.78
CA TYR A 234 -17.52 4.90 -8.88
C TYR A 234 -18.88 5.51 -9.20
N LEU A 235 -19.15 5.81 -10.47
CA LEU A 235 -20.43 6.37 -10.90
C LEU A 235 -21.56 5.37 -10.66
N SER A 236 -21.36 4.09 -11.03
CA SER A 236 -22.28 2.98 -10.73
C SER A 236 -22.62 2.86 -9.24
N SER A 237 -21.63 3.08 -8.35
CA SER A 237 -21.88 3.06 -6.90
C SER A 237 -22.75 4.22 -6.42
N LEU A 238 -22.68 5.39 -7.06
CA LEU A 238 -23.54 6.54 -6.78
C LEU A 238 -24.98 6.31 -7.26
N TYR A 239 -25.15 5.64 -8.41
CA TYR A 239 -26.46 5.30 -8.96
C TYR A 239 -27.26 4.33 -8.07
N ALA A 240 -26.59 3.58 -7.18
CA ALA A 240 -27.23 2.76 -6.15
C ALA A 240 -27.80 3.60 -4.97
N SER A 241 -27.45 4.88 -4.87
CA SER A 241 -27.96 5.81 -3.85
C SER A 241 -28.79 6.93 -4.52
N THR A 242 -30.11 6.87 -4.35
CA THR A 242 -31.12 7.69 -5.05
C THR A 242 -30.91 9.21 -4.92
N VAL A 243 -30.11 9.68 -3.96
CA VAL A 243 -29.86 11.11 -3.68
C VAL A 243 -28.87 11.75 -4.67
N TYR A 244 -27.92 11.00 -5.22
CA TYR A 244 -26.93 11.53 -6.18
C TYR A 244 -27.40 11.45 -7.64
N GLN A 245 -28.51 10.75 -7.90
CA GLN A 245 -29.13 10.66 -9.22
C GLN A 245 -29.48 12.06 -9.78
N CYS A 246 -30.02 12.96 -8.95
CA CYS A 246 -30.45 14.28 -9.41
C CYS A 246 -29.29 15.26 -9.68
N GLN A 247 -28.18 15.18 -8.94
CA GLN A 247 -27.06 16.11 -9.15
C GLN A 247 -26.19 15.74 -10.35
N VAL A 248 -25.94 14.45 -10.58
CA VAL A 248 -25.14 13.99 -11.74
C VAL A 248 -25.94 14.14 -13.04
N LEU A 249 -27.24 13.80 -13.03
CA LEU A 249 -28.09 14.01 -14.21
C LEU A 249 -28.28 15.50 -14.55
N MET A 250 -28.48 16.38 -13.56
CA MET A 250 -28.59 17.82 -13.82
C MET A 250 -27.29 18.45 -14.35
N PHE A 251 -26.12 17.94 -13.93
CA PHE A 251 -24.84 18.46 -14.41
C PHE A 251 -24.50 17.98 -15.83
N ILE A 252 -24.88 16.75 -16.18
CA ILE A 252 -24.71 16.21 -17.54
C ILE A 252 -25.72 16.84 -18.51
N SER A 253 -26.97 17.06 -18.08
CA SER A 253 -28.02 17.62 -18.94
C SER A 253 -27.91 19.13 -19.20
N THR A 254 -27.09 19.86 -18.45
CA THR A 254 -26.84 21.30 -18.67
C THR A 254 -25.63 21.58 -19.54
N SER A 255 -24.89 20.54 -19.93
CA SER A 255 -23.66 20.64 -20.73
C SER A 255 -23.80 20.07 -22.16
N PHE A 256 -25.02 19.74 -22.59
CA PHE A 256 -25.39 19.37 -23.96
C PHE A 256 -26.51 20.28 -24.47
#